data_AF-A0A1H5LNM4-F1
#
_entry.id   AF-A0A1H5LNM4-F1
#
_cell.length_a   1.000
_cell.length_b   1.000
_cell.length_c   1.000
_cell.angle_alpha   90.00
_cell.angle_beta   90.00
_cell.angle_gamma   90.00
#
_symmetry.space_group_name_H-M   'P 1'
#
loop_
_entity.id
_entity.type
_entity.pdbx_description
1 polymer ?
#
loop_
_entity_poly.entity_id
_entity_poly.type
_entity_poly.pdbx_seq_one_letter_code
_entity_poly.pdbx_strand_id
1 'polypeptide(L)' 'MALASRWLPGAEPTAEVMGTAKWLEDEHWRRMEIAIANGIAHALNG' A
#
# COMPACT_ATOMS: atom_id res chain seq x y z
N MET A 1 -2.79 7.84 -13.77
CA MET A 1 -1.33 8.07 -13.56
C MET A 1 -0.94 8.42 -12.12
N ALA A 2 -1.85 8.47 -11.13
CA ALA A 2 -1.49 8.85 -9.76
C ALA A 2 -0.67 7.80 -8.97
N LEU A 3 -0.88 6.51 -9.23
CA LEU A 3 -0.25 5.42 -8.46
C LEU A 3 1.27 5.36 -8.64
N ALA A 4 1.77 5.48 -9.88
CA ALA A 4 3.20 5.47 -10.15
C ALA A 4 3.91 6.64 -9.45
N SER A 5 3.35 7.85 -9.51
CA SER A 5 3.92 9.02 -8.82
C SER A 5 3.89 8.91 -7.30
N ARG A 6 2.91 8.20 -6.73
CA ARG A 6 2.84 7.93 -5.27
C ARG A 6 3.91 6.96 -4.81
N TRP A 7 4.07 5.84 -5.53
CA TRP A 7 4.86 4.71 -5.07
C TRP A 7 6.29 4.66 -5.64
N LEU A 8 6.48 5.18 -6.85
CA LEU A 8 7.74 5.19 -7.59
C LEU A 8 7.99 6.60 -8.18
N PRO A 9 8.18 7.62 -7.32
CA PRO A 9 8.34 8.99 -7.78
C PRO A 9 9.56 9.14 -8.69
N GLY A 10 9.36 9.81 -9.83
CA GLY A 10 10.41 10.03 -10.84
C GLY A 10 10.64 8.85 -11.79
N ALA A 11 9.95 7.72 -11.63
CA ALA A 11 9.98 6.63 -12.60
C ALA A 11 9.07 6.94 -13.80
N GLU A 12 9.53 6.60 -15.00
CA GLU A 12 8.71 6.64 -16.21
C GLU A 12 7.54 5.65 -16.10
N PRO A 13 6.30 6.02 -16.49
CA PRO A 13 5.11 5.20 -16.28
C PRO A 13 4.99 4.06 -17.31
N THR A 14 5.96 3.14 -17.28
CA THR A 14 5.92 1.90 -18.06
C THR A 14 4.91 0.91 -17.47
N ALA A 15 4.53 -0.11 -18.25
CA ALA A 15 3.63 -1.16 -17.76
C ALA A 15 4.16 -1.88 -16.52
N GLU A 16 5.48 -2.08 -16.45
CA GLU A 16 6.15 -2.68 -15.30
C GLU A 16 6.06 -1.76 -14.07
N VAL A 17 6.39 -0.47 -14.21
CA VAL A 17 6.29 0.52 -13.13
C VAL A 17 4.86 0.63 -12.62
N MET A 18 3.87 0.63 -13.52
CA MET A 18 2.46 0.64 -13.14
C MET A 18 2.05 -0.65 -12.41
N GLY A 19 2.56 -1.81 -12.83
CA GLY A 19 2.34 -3.09 -12.17
C GLY A 19 2.92 -3.12 -10.75
N THR A 20 4.16 -2.67 -10.59
CA THR A 20 4.81 -2.54 -9.28
C THR A 20 4.06 -1.56 -8.38
N ALA A 21 3.69 -0.38 -8.90
CA ALA A 21 2.95 0.61 -8.13
C ALA A 21 1.57 0.09 -7.69
N LYS A 22 0.89 -0.70 -8.53
CA LYS A 22 -0.37 -1.36 -8.15
C LYS A 22 -0.15 -2.37 -7.02
N TRP A 23 0.87 -3.22 -7.15
CA TRP A 23 1.19 -4.20 -6.10
C TRP A 23 1.50 -3.52 -4.76
N LEU A 24 2.25 -2.42 -4.78
CA LEU A 24 2.54 -1.63 -3.58
C LEU A 24 1.29 -1.03 -2.93
N GLU A 25 0.35 -0.51 -3.73
CA GLU A 25 -0.94 -0.02 -3.23
C GLU A 25 -1.75 -1.15 -2.57
N ASP A 26 -1.84 -2.31 -3.24
CA ASP A 26 -2.59 -3.46 -2.73
C ASP A 26 -1.98 -3.97 -1.40
N GLU A 27 -0.66 -4.06 -1.30
CA GLU A 27 0.04 -4.49 -0.08
C GLU A 27 -0.05 -3.45 1.05
N HIS A 28 -0.05 -2.16 0.72
CA HIS A 28 -0.25 -1.09 1.70
C HIS A 28 -1.60 -1.22 2.40
N TRP A 29 -2.68 -1.41 1.64
CA TRP A 29 -4.02 -1.57 2.20
C TRP A 29 -4.14 -2.86 3.01
N ARG A 30 -3.57 -3.98 2.53
CA ARG A 30 -3.54 -5.24 3.28
C ARG A 30 -2.84 -5.08 4.63
N ARG A 31 -1.71 -4.38 4.68
CA ARG A 31 -0.99 -4.10 5.93
C ARG A 31 -1.74 -3.14 6.83
N MET A 32 -2.44 -2.17 6.26
CA MET A 32 -3.24 -1.22 7.02
C MET A 32 -4.39 -1.94 7.74
N GLU A 33 -5.08 -2.86 7.06
CA GLU A 33 -6.12 -3.69 7.69
C GLU A 33 -5.58 -4.45 8.91
N ILE A 34 -4.43 -5.11 8.76
CA ILE A 34 -3.77 -5.83 9.86
C ILE A 34 -3.39 -4.88 11.00
N ALA A 35 -2.83 -3.71 10.67
CA ALA A 35 -2.43 -2.72 11.68
C ALA A 35 -3.64 -2.19 12.47
N ILE A 36 -4.76 -1.92 11.78
CA ILE A 36 -6.02 -1.51 12.41
C ILE A 36 -6.54 -2.62 13.33
N ALA A 37 -6.63 -3.85 12.83
CA ALA A 37 -7.11 -4.99 13.62
C ALA A 37 -6.26 -5.21 14.88
N ASN A 38 -4.93 -5.17 14.74
CA ASN A 38 -4.01 -5.29 15.86
C ASN A 38 -4.13 -4.12 16.85
N GLY A 39 -4.31 -2.89 16.35
CA GLY A 39 -4.53 -1.71 17.18
C GLY A 39 -5.81 -1.80 18.00
N ILE A 40 -6.91 -2.25 17.39
CA ILE A 40 -8.19 -2.49 18.06
C ILE A 40 -8.03 -3.59 19.12
N ALA A 41 -7.43 -4.73 18.78
CA ALA A 41 -7.19 -5.81 19.72
C ALA A 41 -6.34 -5.33 20.91
N HIS A 42 -5.26 -4.60 20.66
CA HIS A 42 -4.44 -4.04 21.72
C HIS A 42 -5.21 -3.07 22.64
N ALA A 43 -6.03 -2.19 22.05
CA ALA A 43 -6.80 -1.20 22.81
C ALA A 43 -7.94 -1.81 23.64
N LEU A 44 -8.47 -2.97 23.23
CA LEU A 44 -9.64 -3.60 23.84
C LEU A 44 -9.31 -4.89 24.64
N ASN A 45 -8.05 -5.06 25.06
CA ASN A 45 -7.51 -6.26 25.73
C ASN A 45 -7.62 -7.54 24.88
N GLY A 46 -6.74 -7.69 23.89
CA GLY A 46 -6.68 -8.81 22.94
C GLY A 46 -6.93 -10.20 23.53
#